data_AF-A0A2M7PWG4-F1
#
_entry.id   AF-A0A2M7PWG4-F1
#
_cell.length_a   1.000
_cell.length_b   1.000
_cell.length_c   1.000
_cell.angle_alpha   90.00
_cell.angle_beta   90.00
_cell.angle_gamma   90.00
#
_symmetry.space_group_name_H-M   'P 1'
#
loop_
_entity.id
_entity.type
_entity.pdbx_description
1 polymer ?
#
loop_
_entity_poly.entity_id
_entity_poly.type
_entity_poly.pdbx_seq_one_letter_code
_entity_poly.pdbx_strand_id
1 'polypeptide(L)'
;MANNKNNSNNKKVIVDLLERPLIDLNPPIPALPKFPDKTKINIRYMLISPYVSVHIFWNQAINELMYEIEEPLLTKEEKEQLIRLEEGMRELVNVNMLIEKNQDAILDYIDKTAKLLLAELGIKLSKESYSRIFYYLYRDFIGLDEVEPLFRDYFIEDIECNGLNTPIYIIHRIYRNMRSNIVYKEIDNLAGFVEKLAQRCGRYISYASPLLDGSLPDGSRVQATYTTEITSRGPTFTIRKFTKVPWTPTQLIMFNTLSPEMLAYFWILLQYKCNILITGGTASGKTTLLNAIAFFIPPEARVVSIEDTRE
;
A
#
# COMPACT_ATOMS: atom_id res chain seq x y z
N MET A 1 -19.97 40.80 -30.69
CA MET A 1 -18.80 39.93 -30.41
C MET A 1 -18.10 40.30 -29.08
N ALA A 2 -18.83 40.48 -27.97
CA ALA A 2 -18.21 40.96 -26.71
C ALA A 2 -18.75 40.30 -25.43
N ASN A 3 -19.19 39.03 -25.47
CA ASN A 3 -19.73 38.35 -24.29
C ASN A 3 -19.01 37.04 -23.86
N ASN A 4 -17.90 36.66 -24.50
CA ASN A 4 -17.21 35.40 -24.16
C ASN A 4 -15.88 35.54 -23.40
N LYS A 5 -15.37 36.76 -23.16
CA LYS A 5 -14.10 36.95 -22.42
C LYS A 5 -14.27 36.99 -20.88
N ASN A 6 -15.39 37.49 -20.36
CA ASN A 6 -15.58 37.65 -18.91
C ASN A 6 -15.82 36.33 -18.15
N ASN A 7 -16.34 35.28 -18.81
CA ASN A 7 -16.56 33.98 -18.15
C ASN A 7 -15.27 33.17 -17.96
N SER A 8 -14.25 33.40 -18.79
CA SER A 8 -12.95 32.70 -18.66
C SER A 8 -12.10 33.23 -17.51
N ASN A 9 -12.12 34.56 -17.27
CA ASN A 9 -11.40 35.17 -16.15
C ASN A 9 -12.01 34.81 -14.79
N ASN A 10 -13.34 34.77 -14.65
CA ASN A 10 -13.97 34.34 -13.40
C ASN A 10 -13.80 32.84 -13.10
N LYS A 11 -13.63 31.99 -14.12
CA LYS A 11 -13.36 30.55 -13.94
C LYS A 11 -11.95 30.30 -13.40
N LYS A 12 -10.93 31.01 -13.90
CA LYS A 12 -9.54 30.93 -13.39
C LYS A 12 -9.44 31.30 -11.91
N VAL A 13 -10.12 32.38 -11.49
CA VAL A 13 -10.01 32.94 -10.13
C VAL A 13 -10.51 31.99 -9.04
N ILE A 14 -11.52 31.15 -9.30
CA ILE A 14 -12.10 30.25 -8.27
C ILE A 14 -11.20 29.03 -8.01
N VAL A 15 -10.53 28.51 -9.04
CA VAL A 15 -9.66 27.34 -8.92
C VAL A 15 -8.33 27.71 -8.24
N ASP A 16 -7.81 28.92 -8.49
CA ASP A 16 -6.59 29.43 -7.85
C ASP A 16 -6.74 29.63 -6.32
N LEU A 17 -7.96 29.60 -5.77
CA LEU A 17 -8.26 29.73 -4.34
C LEU A 17 -8.27 28.39 -3.57
N LEU A 18 -8.24 27.25 -4.27
CA LEU A 18 -8.17 25.95 -3.61
C LEU A 18 -6.75 25.69 -3.14
N GLU A 19 -6.53 25.64 -1.83
CA GLU A 19 -5.25 25.17 -1.28
C GLU A 19 -5.06 23.67 -1.55
N ARG A 20 -3.80 23.25 -1.73
CA ARG A 20 -3.46 21.82 -1.87
C ARG A 20 -3.89 21.08 -0.60
N PRO A 21 -4.71 20.02 -0.69
CA PRO A 21 -5.10 19.25 0.48
C PRO A 21 -3.90 18.57 1.14
N LEU A 22 -3.88 18.54 2.47
CA LEU A 22 -2.83 17.85 3.23
C LEU A 22 -3.13 16.36 3.26
N ILE A 23 -2.27 15.56 2.64
CA ILE A 23 -2.29 14.09 2.73
C ILE A 23 -1.02 13.64 3.45
N ASP A 24 -1.18 13.05 4.63
CA ASP A 24 -0.09 12.33 5.29
C ASP A 24 -0.23 10.83 5.04
N LEU A 25 0.70 10.30 4.24
CA LEU A 25 0.73 8.91 3.81
C LEU A 25 1.44 7.99 4.80
N ASN A 26 2.06 8.53 5.84
CA ASN A 26 2.76 7.75 6.87
C ASN A 26 2.42 8.29 8.27
N PRO A 27 1.13 8.24 8.68
CA PRO A 27 0.74 8.66 10.02
C PRO A 27 1.48 7.82 11.08
N PRO A 28 1.61 8.34 12.33
CA PRO A 28 2.28 7.63 13.41
C PRO A 28 1.71 6.21 13.63
N ILE A 29 2.60 5.22 13.68
CA ILE A 29 2.23 3.82 13.88
C ILE A 29 1.69 3.64 15.31
N PRO A 30 0.42 3.23 15.49
CA PRO A 30 -0.17 3.09 16.82
C PRO A 30 0.38 1.86 17.55
N ALA A 31 0.41 1.91 18.88
CA ALA A 31 0.65 0.73 19.70
C ALA A 31 -0.63 -0.12 19.77
N LEU A 32 -0.62 -1.30 19.14
CA LEU A 32 -1.79 -2.17 19.08
C LEU A 32 -1.83 -3.18 20.25
N PRO A 33 -2.97 -3.31 20.96
CA PRO A 33 -3.11 -4.25 22.05
C PRO A 33 -3.18 -5.70 21.55
N LYS A 34 -2.65 -6.64 22.33
CA LYS A 34 -2.82 -8.07 22.09
C LYS A 34 -4.10 -8.54 22.78
N PHE A 35 -4.95 -9.24 22.03
CA PHE A 35 -6.16 -9.84 22.56
C PHE A 35 -5.99 -11.36 22.63
N PRO A 36 -6.10 -11.98 23.82
CA PRO A 36 -6.12 -13.44 23.93
C PRO A 36 -7.33 -14.05 23.21
N ASP A 37 -8.43 -13.32 23.20
CA ASP A 37 -9.69 -13.67 22.58
C ASP A 37 -9.96 -12.74 21.40
N LYS A 38 -9.94 -13.29 20.17
CA LYS A 38 -10.14 -12.53 18.94
C LYS A 38 -11.53 -11.89 18.85
N THR A 39 -12.53 -12.43 19.55
CA THR A 39 -13.90 -11.91 19.52
C THR A 39 -14.05 -10.54 20.17
N LYS A 40 -13.07 -10.13 20.97
CA LYS A 40 -13.04 -8.84 21.67
C LYS A 40 -12.29 -7.75 20.90
N ILE A 41 -11.69 -8.08 19.76
CA ILE A 41 -10.97 -7.10 18.95
C ILE A 41 -11.97 -6.09 18.42
N ASN A 42 -11.73 -4.81 18.71
CA ASN A 42 -12.44 -3.67 18.15
C ASN A 42 -11.54 -2.44 18.27
N ILE A 43 -10.81 -2.12 17.22
CA ILE A 43 -9.82 -1.03 17.20
C ILE A 43 -9.92 -0.22 15.91
N ARG A 44 -9.54 1.06 15.97
CA ARG A 44 -9.47 1.94 14.80
C ARG A 44 -8.20 2.77 14.82
N TYR A 45 -7.56 2.91 13.66
CA TYR A 45 -6.40 3.79 13.49
C TYR A 45 -6.29 4.32 12.06
N MET A 46 -5.50 5.38 11.88
CA MET A 46 -5.31 6.05 10.60
C MET A 46 -4.29 5.30 9.75
N LEU A 47 -4.61 5.16 8.46
CA LEU A 47 -3.71 4.64 7.43
C LEU A 47 -3.16 5.77 6.54
N ILE A 48 -4.04 6.70 6.17
CA ILE A 48 -3.70 7.89 5.38
C ILE A 48 -4.48 9.07 6.00
N SER A 49 -3.79 10.01 6.63
CA SER A 49 -4.46 11.09 7.37
C SER A 49 -4.79 12.29 6.48
N PRO A 50 -5.98 12.91 6.64
CA PRO A 50 -7.11 12.54 7.51
C PRO A 50 -8.17 11.63 6.82
N TYR A 51 -7.85 11.03 5.68
CA TYR A 51 -8.85 10.46 4.76
C TYR A 51 -9.24 9.02 5.05
N VAL A 52 -8.29 8.18 5.49
CA VAL A 52 -8.47 6.74 5.56
C VAL A 52 -8.10 6.22 6.93
N SER A 53 -9.07 5.54 7.55
CA SER A 53 -8.86 4.71 8.73
C SER A 53 -9.11 3.25 8.41
N VAL A 54 -8.58 2.37 9.26
CA VAL A 54 -9.03 0.98 9.34
C VAL A 54 -9.77 0.76 10.64
N HIS A 55 -10.88 0.03 10.56
CA HIS A 55 -11.59 -0.55 11.69
C HIS A 55 -11.38 -2.07 11.70
N ILE A 56 -10.66 -2.57 12.69
CA ILE A 56 -10.47 -4.02 12.89
C ILE A 56 -11.43 -4.49 13.98
N PHE A 57 -12.32 -5.42 13.63
CA PHE A 57 -13.31 -5.93 14.58
C PHE A 57 -13.74 -7.37 14.29
N TRP A 58 -14.21 -8.06 15.32
CA TRP A 58 -14.83 -9.38 15.16
C TRP A 58 -16.25 -9.27 14.61
N ASN A 59 -16.51 -9.91 13.46
CA ASN A 59 -17.85 -9.97 12.89
C ASN A 59 -18.55 -11.28 13.31
N GLN A 60 -19.55 -11.16 14.17
CA GLN A 60 -20.32 -12.30 14.70
C GLN A 60 -21.14 -13.03 13.62
N ALA A 61 -21.56 -12.35 12.55
CA ALA A 61 -22.42 -12.96 11.53
C ALA A 61 -21.67 -13.99 10.68
N ILE A 62 -20.36 -13.77 10.46
CA ILE A 62 -19.51 -14.64 9.64
C ILE A 62 -18.43 -15.36 10.45
N ASN A 63 -18.32 -15.08 11.75
CA ASN A 63 -17.30 -15.63 12.66
C ASN A 63 -15.86 -15.43 12.15
N GLU A 64 -15.59 -14.25 11.60
CA GLU A 64 -14.28 -13.87 11.09
C GLU A 64 -13.86 -12.50 11.64
N LEU A 65 -12.55 -12.29 11.72
CA LEU A 65 -11.97 -10.99 12.03
C LEU A 65 -11.92 -10.14 10.76
N MET A 66 -12.59 -8.99 10.79
CA MET A 66 -12.71 -8.06 9.69
C MET A 66 -11.63 -6.98 9.78
N TYR A 67 -11.06 -6.66 8.62
CA TYR A 67 -10.22 -5.50 8.38
C TYR A 67 -10.99 -4.55 7.45
N GLU A 68 -11.75 -3.63 8.02
CA GLU A 68 -12.61 -2.72 7.26
C GLU A 68 -11.88 -1.40 7.00
N ILE A 69 -11.60 -1.12 5.71
CA ILE A 69 -11.07 0.17 5.28
C ILE A 69 -12.22 1.16 5.17
N GLU A 70 -12.06 2.30 5.82
CA GLU A 70 -12.99 3.41 5.81
C GLU A 70 -12.40 4.57 5.01
N GLU A 71 -12.82 4.72 3.76
CA GLU A 71 -12.44 5.82 2.86
C GLU A 71 -13.50 6.94 2.86
N PRO A 72 -13.15 8.16 2.38
CA PRO A 72 -14.10 9.26 2.31
C PRO A 72 -15.26 8.96 1.34
N LEU A 73 -16.50 9.05 1.83
CA LEU A 73 -17.66 8.87 0.96
C LEU A 73 -17.78 10.02 -0.05
N LEU A 74 -17.98 9.67 -1.32
CA LEU A 74 -18.29 10.62 -2.39
C LEU A 74 -19.79 10.61 -2.69
N THR A 75 -20.36 11.80 -2.84
CA THR A 75 -21.71 11.98 -3.39
C THR A 75 -21.75 11.55 -4.86
N LYS A 76 -22.95 11.36 -5.43
CA LYS A 76 -23.09 11.00 -6.86
C LYS A 76 -22.42 12.04 -7.78
N GLU A 77 -22.61 13.32 -7.48
CA GLU A 77 -22.02 14.41 -8.24
C GLU A 77 -20.48 14.39 -8.16
N GLU A 78 -19.92 14.15 -6.97
CA GLU A 78 -18.46 14.06 -6.80
C GLU A 78 -17.85 12.85 -7.50
N LYS A 79 -18.57 11.73 -7.59
CA LYS A 79 -18.13 10.56 -8.37
C LYS A 79 -18.09 10.89 -9.87
N GLU A 80 -19.12 11.56 -10.39
CA GLU A 80 -19.13 11.99 -11.79
C GLU A 80 -17.99 12.99 -12.09
N GLN A 81 -17.72 13.90 -11.16
CA GLN A 81 -16.61 14.86 -11.27
C GLN A 81 -15.25 14.16 -11.20
N LEU A 82 -15.09 13.19 -10.30
CA LEU A 82 -13.88 12.37 -10.20
C LEU A 82 -13.62 11.65 -11.53
N ILE A 83 -14.60 10.91 -12.07
CA ILE A 83 -14.45 10.18 -13.35
C ILE A 83 -13.96 11.11 -14.47
N ARG A 84 -14.56 12.30 -14.62
CA ARG A 84 -14.13 13.28 -15.64
C ARG A 84 -12.71 13.78 -15.42
N LEU A 85 -12.30 13.98 -14.17
CA LEU A 85 -10.93 14.36 -13.84
C LEU A 85 -9.97 13.20 -14.13
N GLU A 86 -10.33 11.97 -13.82
CA GLU A 86 -9.51 10.79 -14.11
C GLU A 86 -9.31 10.61 -15.62
N GLU A 87 -10.36 10.76 -16.42
CA GLU A 87 -10.28 10.71 -17.88
C GLU A 87 -9.31 11.77 -18.41
N GLY A 88 -9.43 13.02 -17.96
CA GLY A 88 -8.51 14.09 -18.35
C GLY A 88 -7.07 13.87 -17.88
N MET A 89 -6.89 13.31 -16.67
CA MET A 89 -5.57 12.98 -16.13
C MET A 89 -4.88 11.87 -16.93
N ARG A 90 -5.61 10.86 -17.41
CA ARG A 90 -5.04 9.77 -18.24
C ARG A 90 -4.45 10.28 -19.56
N GLU A 91 -4.99 11.35 -20.12
CA GLU A 91 -4.45 11.97 -21.35
C GLU A 91 -3.18 12.79 -21.10
N LEU A 92 -3.02 13.36 -19.90
CA LEU A 92 -1.96 14.32 -19.57
C LEU A 92 -0.80 13.71 -18.77
N VAL A 93 -1.07 12.68 -17.97
CA VAL A 93 -0.12 12.15 -16.99
C VAL A 93 0.60 10.92 -17.54
N ASN A 94 1.91 11.07 -17.77
CA ASN A 94 2.79 9.93 -17.96
C ASN A 94 3.39 9.51 -16.61
N VAL A 95 2.76 8.53 -15.96
CA VAL A 95 3.13 8.06 -14.61
C VAL A 95 4.59 7.60 -14.54
N ASN A 96 5.17 7.13 -15.65
CA ASN A 96 6.57 6.72 -15.71
C ASN A 96 7.55 7.87 -15.43
N MET A 97 7.16 9.12 -15.68
CA MET A 97 7.99 10.30 -15.40
C MET A 97 7.98 10.73 -13.92
N LEU A 98 7.18 10.06 -13.07
CA LEU A 98 7.03 10.38 -11.65
C LEU A 98 7.80 9.43 -10.73
N ILE A 99 8.36 8.34 -11.26
CA ILE A 99 9.03 7.28 -10.49
C ILE A 99 10.29 7.79 -9.77
N GLU A 100 10.95 8.83 -10.30
CA GLU A 100 12.19 9.38 -9.73
C GLU A 100 11.98 10.60 -8.81
N LYS A 101 10.73 11.05 -8.62
CA LYS A 101 10.44 12.25 -7.82
C LYS A 101 10.11 11.90 -6.38
N ASN A 102 10.52 12.76 -5.45
CA ASN A 102 10.07 12.66 -4.06
C ASN A 102 8.55 12.84 -3.97
N GLN A 103 7.95 12.18 -2.96
CA GLN A 103 6.50 12.07 -2.78
C GLN A 103 5.76 13.42 -2.82
N ASP A 104 6.31 14.47 -2.18
CA ASP A 104 5.71 15.80 -2.18
C ASP A 104 5.63 16.43 -3.58
N ALA A 105 6.64 16.23 -4.42
CA ALA A 105 6.67 16.78 -5.76
C ALA A 105 5.62 16.10 -6.67
N ILE A 106 5.30 14.83 -6.39
CA ILE A 106 4.24 14.10 -7.08
C ILE A 106 2.87 14.65 -6.67
N LEU A 107 2.64 14.86 -5.36
CA LEU A 107 1.39 15.44 -4.85
C LEU A 107 1.16 16.86 -5.40
N ASP A 108 2.21 17.68 -5.48
CA ASP A 108 2.15 19.00 -6.12
C ASP A 108 1.80 18.92 -7.60
N TYR A 109 2.33 17.94 -8.31
CA TYR A 109 2.05 17.77 -9.73
C TYR A 109 0.58 17.39 -9.96
N ILE A 110 0.04 16.45 -9.17
CA ILE A 110 -1.38 16.09 -9.24
C ILE A 110 -2.25 17.31 -8.93
N ASP A 111 -1.94 18.05 -7.88
CA ASP A 111 -2.75 19.21 -7.47
C ASP A 111 -2.82 20.26 -8.57
N LYS A 112 -1.67 20.58 -9.18
CA LYS A 112 -1.61 21.53 -10.31
C LYS A 112 -2.39 21.03 -11.52
N THR A 113 -2.26 19.75 -11.85
CA THR A 113 -2.92 19.16 -13.02
C THR A 113 -4.43 19.07 -12.82
N ALA A 114 -4.87 18.64 -11.63
CA ALA A 114 -6.27 18.58 -11.25
C ALA A 114 -6.91 19.97 -11.30
N LYS A 115 -6.26 21.00 -10.77
CA LYS A 115 -6.71 22.39 -10.86
C LYS A 115 -6.83 22.87 -12.31
N LEU A 116 -5.84 22.58 -13.15
CA LEU A 116 -5.91 22.92 -14.57
C LEU A 116 -7.13 22.30 -15.24
N LEU A 117 -7.37 21.01 -15.01
CA LEU A 117 -8.53 20.29 -15.55
C LEU A 117 -9.86 20.83 -15.00
N LEU A 118 -9.94 21.16 -13.71
CA LEU A 118 -11.13 21.80 -13.12
C LEU A 118 -11.48 23.10 -13.84
N ALA A 119 -10.47 23.94 -14.13
CA ALA A 119 -10.65 25.20 -14.83
C ALA A 119 -11.11 25.00 -16.29
N GLU A 120 -10.49 24.07 -17.01
CA GLU A 120 -10.81 23.76 -18.41
C GLU A 120 -12.21 23.14 -18.56
N LEU A 121 -12.53 22.15 -17.72
CA LEU A 121 -13.85 21.48 -17.71
C LEU A 121 -14.94 22.37 -17.09
N GLY A 122 -14.56 23.48 -16.43
CA GLY A 122 -15.49 24.38 -15.77
C GLY A 122 -16.20 23.77 -14.56
N ILE A 123 -15.57 22.78 -13.92
CA ILE A 123 -16.08 22.11 -12.73
C ILE A 123 -15.80 23.00 -11.51
N LYS A 124 -16.81 23.18 -10.65
CA LYS A 124 -16.67 23.93 -9.40
C LYS A 124 -16.80 22.99 -8.22
N LEU A 125 -15.79 23.00 -7.35
CA LEU A 125 -15.76 22.18 -6.14
C LEU A 125 -15.65 23.07 -4.90
N SER A 126 -16.27 22.62 -3.82
CA SER A 126 -15.96 23.15 -2.49
C SER A 126 -14.57 22.68 -2.05
N LYS A 127 -13.96 23.34 -1.06
CA LYS A 127 -12.67 22.91 -0.47
C LYS A 127 -12.74 21.47 0.05
N GLU A 128 -13.85 21.10 0.69
CA GLU A 128 -14.07 19.75 1.24
C GLU A 128 -14.25 18.69 0.14
N SER A 129 -15.03 19.01 -0.88
CA SER A 129 -15.22 18.13 -2.06
C SER A 129 -13.91 17.90 -2.79
N TYR A 130 -13.15 18.98 -3.02
CA TYR A 130 -11.83 18.87 -3.65
C TYR A 130 -10.88 18.03 -2.79
N SER A 131 -10.88 18.21 -1.47
CA SER A 131 -10.05 17.39 -0.58
C SER A 131 -10.36 15.90 -0.67
N ARG A 132 -11.64 15.52 -0.73
CA ARG A 132 -12.05 14.12 -0.89
C ARG A 132 -11.69 13.57 -2.27
N ILE A 133 -11.96 14.32 -3.34
CA ILE A 133 -11.60 13.93 -4.71
C ILE A 133 -10.08 13.82 -4.87
N PHE A 134 -9.31 14.73 -4.28
CA PHE A 134 -7.86 14.73 -4.36
C PHE A 134 -7.24 13.47 -3.73
N TYR A 135 -7.81 12.95 -2.63
CA TYR A 135 -7.42 11.65 -2.09
C TYR A 135 -7.56 10.53 -3.14
N TYR A 136 -8.71 10.44 -3.82
CA TYR A 136 -8.94 9.44 -4.87
C TYR A 136 -8.00 9.62 -6.07
N LEU A 137 -7.76 10.87 -6.50
CA LEU A 137 -6.78 11.14 -7.55
C LEU A 137 -5.36 10.67 -7.17
N TYR A 138 -4.94 10.91 -5.92
CA TYR A 138 -3.68 10.33 -5.45
C TYR A 138 -3.72 8.80 -5.47
N ARG A 139 -4.76 8.21 -4.86
CA ARG A 139 -4.92 6.77 -4.69
C ARG A 139 -4.87 6.02 -6.02
N ASP A 140 -5.56 6.54 -7.03
CA ASP A 140 -5.79 5.84 -8.29
C ASP A 140 -4.67 6.11 -9.33
N PHE A 141 -4.02 7.29 -9.32
CA PHE A 141 -2.92 7.56 -10.25
C PHE A 141 -1.54 7.20 -9.70
N ILE A 142 -1.32 7.43 -8.40
CA ILE A 142 0.00 7.29 -7.78
C ILE A 142 0.04 6.11 -6.83
N GLY A 143 -1.05 5.83 -6.14
CA GLY A 143 -1.17 4.66 -5.30
C GLY A 143 -1.43 3.37 -6.07
N LEU A 144 -1.78 2.35 -5.32
CA LEU A 144 -2.21 1.04 -5.78
C LEU A 144 -3.75 0.90 -5.71
N ASP A 145 -4.50 1.89 -6.22
CA ASP A 145 -5.97 1.85 -6.27
C ASP A 145 -6.59 1.51 -4.90
N GLU A 146 -7.62 0.65 -4.86
CA GLU A 146 -8.27 0.24 -3.61
C GLU A 146 -7.32 -0.49 -2.65
N VAL A 147 -6.19 -1.01 -3.14
CA VAL A 147 -5.17 -1.69 -2.32
C VAL A 147 -4.23 -0.71 -1.62
N GLU A 148 -4.17 0.56 -2.04
CA GLU A 148 -3.25 1.55 -1.47
C GLU A 148 -3.33 1.64 0.07
N PRO A 149 -4.51 1.68 0.72
CA PRO A 149 -4.57 1.71 2.18
C PRO A 149 -3.98 0.46 2.84
N LEU A 150 -4.23 -0.74 2.28
CA LEU A 150 -3.62 -1.98 2.77
C LEU A 150 -2.10 -1.94 2.61
N PHE A 151 -1.65 -1.43 1.47
CA PHE A 151 -0.24 -1.30 1.17
C PHE A 151 0.46 -0.30 2.10
N ARG A 152 -0.23 0.75 2.57
CA ARG A 152 0.31 1.73 3.52
C ARG A 152 0.34 1.26 4.98
N ASP A 153 -0.48 0.29 5.38
CA ASP A 153 -0.48 -0.18 6.77
C ASP A 153 0.80 -0.92 7.14
N TYR A 154 1.59 -0.36 8.07
CA TYR A 154 2.79 -0.99 8.63
C TYR A 154 2.57 -2.42 9.16
N PHE A 155 1.38 -2.71 9.68
CA PHE A 155 1.08 -4.00 10.28
C PHE A 155 0.70 -5.09 9.27
N ILE A 156 0.53 -4.77 7.99
CA ILE A 156 0.27 -5.76 6.95
C ILE A 156 1.59 -6.34 6.42
N GLU A 157 1.67 -7.67 6.34
CA GLU A 157 2.77 -8.44 5.77
C GLU A 157 2.44 -8.88 4.35
N ASP A 158 1.32 -9.60 4.17
CA ASP A 158 0.89 -10.13 2.87
C ASP A 158 -0.52 -9.60 2.53
N ILE A 159 -0.76 -9.33 1.25
CA ILE A 159 -2.05 -8.94 0.65
C ILE A 159 -2.37 -9.94 -0.46
N GLU A 160 -3.53 -10.59 -0.40
CA GLU A 160 -3.90 -11.72 -1.27
C GLU A 160 -5.28 -11.53 -1.89
N CYS A 161 -5.36 -11.53 -3.23
CA CYS A 161 -6.61 -11.56 -3.98
C CYS A 161 -6.73 -12.87 -4.75
N ASN A 162 -7.80 -13.62 -4.46
CA ASN A 162 -8.05 -14.95 -5.01
C ASN A 162 -9.02 -14.96 -6.21
N GLY A 163 -9.23 -13.80 -6.83
CA GLY A 163 -10.09 -13.61 -7.99
C GLY A 163 -11.40 -12.86 -7.71
N LEU A 164 -12.28 -12.85 -8.68
CA LEU A 164 -13.52 -12.09 -8.67
C LEU A 164 -14.50 -12.56 -7.59
N ASN A 165 -15.24 -11.60 -7.05
CA ASN A 165 -16.23 -11.81 -6.00
C ASN A 165 -15.67 -12.49 -4.74
N THR A 166 -14.34 -12.48 -4.58
CA THR A 166 -13.66 -12.89 -3.35
C THR A 166 -13.10 -11.65 -2.64
N PRO A 167 -13.22 -11.57 -1.31
CA PRO A 167 -12.58 -10.49 -0.57
C PRO A 167 -11.06 -10.63 -0.67
N ILE A 168 -10.37 -9.49 -0.65
CA ILE A 168 -8.93 -9.50 -0.42
C ILE A 168 -8.68 -9.96 1.02
N TYR A 169 -7.79 -10.93 1.18
CA TYR A 169 -7.29 -11.39 2.47
C TYR A 169 -5.94 -10.74 2.76
N ILE A 170 -5.65 -10.57 4.04
CA ILE A 170 -4.36 -10.03 4.48
C ILE A 170 -3.77 -10.87 5.60
N ILE A 171 -2.44 -10.83 5.73
CA ILE A 171 -1.72 -11.32 6.90
C ILE A 171 -1.27 -10.11 7.71
N HIS A 172 -1.84 -9.93 8.90
CA HIS A 172 -1.45 -8.86 9.81
C HIS A 172 -0.46 -9.37 10.87
N ARG A 173 0.60 -8.61 11.14
CA ARG A 173 1.70 -8.94 12.06
C ARG A 173 1.21 -9.43 13.43
N ILE A 174 0.17 -8.79 13.95
CA ILE A 174 -0.41 -9.09 15.28
C ILE A 174 -1.59 -10.06 15.20
N TYR A 175 -2.66 -9.71 14.47
CA TYR A 175 -3.92 -10.47 14.49
C TYR A 175 -4.01 -11.61 13.47
N ARG A 176 -2.97 -11.78 12.64
CA ARG A 176 -2.86 -12.81 11.59
C ARG A 176 -3.91 -12.63 10.49
N ASN A 177 -4.34 -13.72 9.89
CA ASN A 177 -5.22 -13.73 8.72
C ASN A 177 -6.52 -12.97 8.99
N MET A 178 -6.84 -12.01 8.13
CA MET A 178 -8.07 -11.24 8.20
C MET A 178 -8.69 -11.06 6.82
N ARG A 179 -10.00 -10.90 6.82
CA ARG A 179 -10.80 -10.58 5.64
C ARG A 179 -10.97 -9.08 5.52
N SER A 180 -10.71 -8.52 4.34
CA SER A 180 -11.02 -7.11 4.07
C SER A 180 -12.43 -6.90 3.51
N ASN A 181 -12.86 -5.63 3.48
CA ASN A 181 -14.07 -5.19 2.78
C ASN A 181 -13.87 -4.93 1.27
N ILE A 182 -12.64 -5.07 0.75
CA ILE A 182 -12.35 -4.85 -0.67
C ILE A 182 -12.68 -6.11 -1.47
N VAL A 183 -13.50 -5.96 -2.52
CA VAL A 183 -13.91 -7.03 -3.42
C VAL A 183 -13.93 -6.50 -4.85
N TYR A 184 -13.18 -7.14 -5.74
CA TYR A 184 -13.31 -6.90 -7.17
C TYR A 184 -14.52 -7.64 -7.72
N LYS A 185 -15.47 -6.89 -8.30
CA LYS A 185 -16.70 -7.43 -8.91
C LYS A 185 -16.58 -7.57 -10.42
N GLU A 186 -15.87 -6.62 -11.04
CA GLU A 186 -15.67 -6.56 -12.49
C GLU A 186 -14.29 -7.08 -12.87
N ILE A 187 -14.24 -7.89 -13.93
CA ILE A 187 -12.99 -8.50 -14.42
C ILE A 187 -11.98 -7.45 -14.90
N ASP A 188 -12.47 -6.42 -15.58
CA ASP A 188 -11.63 -5.37 -16.16
C ASP A 188 -10.91 -4.55 -15.08
N ASN A 189 -11.56 -4.31 -13.93
CA ASN A 189 -10.94 -3.60 -12.82
C ASN A 189 -9.79 -4.42 -12.21
N LEU A 190 -10.01 -5.71 -11.99
CA LEU A 190 -8.99 -6.61 -11.44
C LEU A 190 -7.85 -6.84 -12.43
N ALA A 191 -8.16 -7.02 -13.72
CA ALA A 191 -7.16 -7.13 -14.78
C ALA A 191 -6.32 -5.85 -14.90
N GLY A 192 -6.96 -4.69 -14.91
CA GLY A 192 -6.29 -3.39 -14.93
C GLY A 192 -5.40 -3.16 -13.71
N PHE A 193 -5.81 -3.62 -12.54
CA PHE A 193 -4.96 -3.58 -11.34
C PHE A 193 -3.73 -4.48 -11.47
N VAL A 194 -3.90 -5.71 -11.97
CA VAL A 194 -2.76 -6.63 -12.23
C VAL A 194 -1.80 -6.05 -13.29
N GLU A 195 -2.31 -5.39 -14.33
CA GLU A 195 -1.48 -4.66 -15.30
C GLU A 195 -0.70 -3.52 -14.64
N LYS A 196 -1.35 -2.74 -13.77
CA LYS A 196 -0.70 -1.68 -12.99
C LYS A 196 0.41 -2.23 -12.11
N LEU A 197 0.19 -3.36 -11.43
CA LEU A 197 1.24 -4.04 -10.67
C LEU A 197 2.41 -4.47 -11.54
N ALA A 198 2.16 -5.04 -12.72
CA ALA A 198 3.20 -5.42 -13.67
C ALA A 198 4.04 -4.21 -14.10
N GLN A 199 3.38 -3.11 -14.48
CA GLN A 199 4.04 -1.85 -14.86
C GLN A 199 4.91 -1.29 -13.72
N ARG A 200 4.40 -1.31 -12.48
CA ARG A 200 5.16 -0.88 -11.29
C ARG A 200 6.37 -1.75 -10.99
N CYS A 201 6.32 -3.02 -11.36
CA CYS A 201 7.46 -3.94 -11.28
C CYS A 201 8.45 -3.77 -12.45
N GLY A 202 8.19 -2.87 -13.40
CA GLY A 202 8.97 -2.74 -14.62
C GLY A 202 8.84 -3.95 -15.55
N ARG A 203 7.72 -4.68 -15.46
CA ARG A 203 7.42 -5.89 -16.25
C ARG A 203 6.17 -5.68 -17.08
N TYR A 204 5.90 -6.62 -17.97
CA TYR A 204 4.68 -6.70 -18.75
C TYR A 204 3.94 -7.99 -18.40
N ILE A 205 2.62 -7.97 -18.52
CA ILE A 205 1.74 -9.13 -18.39
C ILE A 205 0.75 -9.11 -19.55
N SER A 206 0.38 -10.28 -20.06
CA SER A 206 -0.53 -10.38 -21.21
C SER A 206 -1.19 -11.76 -21.26
N TYR A 207 -2.13 -11.97 -22.18
CA TYR A 207 -2.69 -13.30 -22.44
C TYR A 207 -1.63 -14.34 -22.82
N ALA A 208 -0.59 -13.95 -23.57
CA ALA A 208 0.50 -14.85 -23.97
C ALA A 208 1.55 -15.06 -22.86
N SER A 209 1.63 -14.15 -21.89
CA SER A 209 2.51 -14.24 -20.72
C SER A 209 1.73 -13.84 -19.47
N PRO A 210 0.84 -14.73 -19.00
CA PRO A 210 -0.19 -14.41 -17.99
C PRO A 210 0.31 -14.52 -16.55
N LEU A 211 1.60 -14.78 -16.33
CA LEU A 211 2.22 -14.89 -15.01
C LEU A 211 3.16 -13.71 -14.77
N LEU A 212 3.03 -13.10 -13.60
CA LEU A 212 3.91 -12.06 -13.10
C LEU A 212 4.63 -12.57 -11.85
N ASP A 213 5.96 -12.44 -11.83
CA ASP A 213 6.79 -12.48 -10.63
C ASP A 213 7.72 -11.28 -10.71
N GLY A 214 7.72 -10.41 -9.70
CA GLY A 214 8.45 -9.15 -9.72
C GLY A 214 8.54 -8.49 -8.36
N SER A 215 9.13 -7.29 -8.33
CA SER A 215 9.28 -6.50 -7.11
C SER A 215 8.84 -5.06 -7.38
N LEU A 216 8.05 -4.51 -6.46
CA LEU A 216 7.69 -3.09 -6.44
C LEU A 216 8.91 -2.22 -6.09
N PRO A 217 8.86 -0.90 -6.35
CA PRO A 217 9.97 0.01 -6.07
C PRO A 217 10.41 0.06 -4.61
N ASP A 218 9.54 -0.29 -3.66
CA ASP A 218 9.85 -0.34 -2.23
C ASP A 218 10.52 -1.66 -1.80
N GLY A 219 10.66 -2.62 -2.71
CA GLY A 219 11.19 -3.97 -2.46
C GLY A 219 10.12 -5.04 -2.26
N SER A 220 8.84 -4.67 -2.14
CA SER A 220 7.75 -5.63 -1.94
C SER A 220 7.62 -6.59 -3.11
N ARG A 221 7.51 -7.90 -2.86
CA ARG A 221 7.40 -8.93 -3.91
C ARG A 221 5.96 -9.05 -4.39
N VAL A 222 5.78 -9.17 -5.70
CA VAL A 222 4.48 -9.34 -6.34
C VAL A 222 4.47 -10.63 -7.14
N GLN A 223 3.43 -11.42 -6.95
CA GLN A 223 3.06 -12.51 -7.83
C GLN A 223 1.64 -12.27 -8.33
N ALA A 224 1.37 -12.48 -9.61
CA ALA A 224 0.02 -12.33 -10.15
C ALA A 224 -0.25 -13.26 -11.32
N THR A 225 -1.51 -13.60 -11.53
CA THR A 225 -2.02 -14.26 -12.74
C THR A 225 -3.01 -13.35 -13.45
N TYR A 226 -3.00 -13.34 -14.78
CA TYR A 226 -3.82 -12.43 -15.59
C TYR A 226 -5.10 -13.04 -16.13
N THR A 227 -5.07 -14.33 -16.50
CA THR A 227 -6.13 -14.92 -17.33
C THR A 227 -6.95 -15.95 -16.57
N THR A 228 -8.21 -16.09 -17.01
CA THR A 228 -9.11 -17.15 -16.53
C THR A 228 -8.67 -18.56 -16.93
N GLU A 229 -7.77 -18.67 -17.92
CA GLU A 229 -7.21 -19.95 -18.37
C GLU A 229 -6.24 -20.57 -17.35
N ILE A 230 -5.61 -19.73 -16.51
CA ILE A 230 -4.73 -20.20 -15.43
C ILE A 230 -5.47 -20.27 -14.11
N THR A 231 -6.35 -19.29 -13.85
CA THR A 231 -7.10 -19.20 -12.59
C THR A 231 -8.59 -19.14 -12.87
N SER A 232 -9.33 -20.12 -12.35
CA SER A 232 -10.76 -20.29 -12.64
C SER A 232 -11.67 -19.14 -12.19
N ARG A 233 -11.16 -18.20 -11.38
CA ARG A 233 -11.90 -17.06 -10.82
C ARG A 233 -11.46 -15.71 -11.39
N GLY A 234 -10.76 -15.69 -12.52
CA GLY A 234 -10.17 -14.48 -13.09
C GLY A 234 -8.78 -14.19 -12.55
N PRO A 235 -8.22 -12.98 -12.82
CA PRO A 235 -6.88 -12.62 -12.41
C PRO A 235 -6.71 -12.74 -10.88
N THR A 236 -5.50 -13.04 -10.40
CA THR A 236 -5.17 -13.09 -8.97
C THR A 236 -3.89 -12.33 -8.69
N PHE A 237 -3.67 -11.93 -7.44
CA PHE A 237 -2.38 -11.36 -7.04
C PHE A 237 -2.07 -11.62 -5.57
N THR A 238 -0.78 -11.63 -5.27
CA THR A 238 -0.22 -11.65 -3.92
C THR A 238 0.89 -10.61 -3.85
N ILE A 239 0.80 -9.70 -2.88
CA ILE A 239 1.85 -8.73 -2.56
C ILE A 239 2.40 -9.09 -1.18
N ARG A 240 3.67 -9.48 -1.13
CA ARG A 240 4.43 -9.65 0.12
C ARG A 240 5.24 -8.39 0.38
N LYS A 241 4.88 -7.67 1.43
CA LYS A 241 5.47 -6.37 1.74
C LYS A 241 6.89 -6.51 2.26
N PHE A 242 7.77 -5.65 1.74
CA PHE A 242 9.13 -5.53 2.26
C PHE A 242 9.10 -4.83 3.62
N THR A 243 9.74 -5.43 4.62
CA THR A 243 9.81 -4.86 5.97
C THR A 243 11.03 -3.94 6.05
N LYS A 244 10.81 -2.63 5.86
CA LYS A 244 11.91 -1.63 5.84
C LYS A 244 12.74 -1.57 7.13
N VAL A 245 12.11 -1.82 8.28
CA VAL A 245 12.78 -1.76 9.59
C VAL A 245 12.87 -3.17 10.15
N PRO A 246 14.07 -3.80 10.14
CA PRO A 246 14.24 -5.12 10.73
C PRO A 246 14.00 -5.06 12.24
N TRP A 247 13.56 -6.18 12.81
CA TRP A 247 13.44 -6.30 14.26
C TRP A 247 14.81 -6.18 14.92
N THR A 248 14.90 -5.34 15.94
CA THR A 248 16.13 -5.15 16.70
C THR A 248 16.37 -6.32 17.67
N PRO A 249 17.63 -6.57 18.06
CA PRO A 249 17.96 -7.57 19.06
C PRO A 249 17.17 -7.43 20.38
N THR A 250 16.98 -6.19 20.85
CA THR A 250 16.24 -5.90 22.09
C THR A 250 14.75 -6.20 21.95
N GLN A 251 14.16 -5.94 20.78
CA GLN A 251 12.77 -6.33 20.51
C GLN A 251 12.60 -7.86 20.53
N LEU A 252 13.56 -8.63 20.01
CA LEU A 252 13.49 -10.09 20.09
C LEU A 252 13.56 -10.62 21.54
N ILE A 253 14.31 -9.96 22.43
CA ILE A 253 14.27 -10.24 23.87
C ILE A 253 12.88 -9.92 24.44
N MET A 254 12.32 -8.75 24.12
CA MET A 254 10.98 -8.36 24.58
C MET A 254 9.88 -9.32 24.10
N PHE A 255 10.07 -9.95 22.94
CA PHE A 255 9.17 -10.98 22.41
C PHE A 255 9.41 -12.36 22.99
N ASN A 256 10.35 -12.52 23.92
CA ASN A 256 10.81 -13.81 24.45
C ASN A 256 11.22 -14.80 23.33
N THR A 257 11.73 -14.28 22.20
CA THR A 257 12.26 -15.13 21.12
C THR A 257 13.63 -15.67 21.48
N LEU A 258 14.41 -14.87 22.22
CA LEU A 258 15.75 -15.21 22.71
C LEU A 258 15.90 -14.69 24.14
N SER A 259 16.68 -15.38 24.97
CA SER A 259 17.12 -14.82 26.24
C SER A 259 18.27 -13.83 26.03
N PRO A 260 18.51 -12.89 26.97
CA PRO A 260 19.68 -12.01 26.93
C PRO A 260 21.01 -12.77 26.82
N GLU A 261 21.13 -13.92 27.49
CA GLU A 261 22.33 -14.77 27.46
C GLU A 261 22.56 -15.39 26.08
N MET A 262 21.49 -15.87 25.42
CA MET A 262 21.58 -16.37 24.04
C MET A 262 22.04 -15.27 23.09
N LEU A 263 21.53 -14.06 23.26
CA LEU A 263 21.91 -12.93 22.42
C LEU A 263 23.37 -12.52 22.63
N ALA A 264 23.83 -12.48 23.89
CA ALA A 264 25.23 -12.23 24.22
C ALA A 264 26.15 -13.31 23.63
N TYR A 265 25.72 -14.57 23.64
CA TYR A 265 26.45 -15.66 23.00
C TYR A 265 26.58 -15.45 21.49
N PHE A 266 25.49 -15.11 20.79
CA PHE A 266 25.55 -14.78 19.36
C PHE A 266 26.45 -13.59 19.06
N TRP A 267 26.43 -12.55 19.91
CA TRP A 267 27.31 -11.41 19.78
C TRP A 267 28.79 -11.84 19.84
N ILE A 268 29.17 -12.65 20.83
CA ILE A 268 30.54 -13.18 20.93
C ILE A 268 30.91 -13.98 19.68
N LEU A 269 30.05 -14.91 19.22
CA LEU A 269 30.30 -15.71 18.02
C LEU A 269 30.55 -14.84 16.78
N LEU A 270 29.75 -13.79 16.58
CA LEU A 270 29.90 -12.88 15.46
C LEU A 270 31.18 -12.04 15.55
N GLN A 271 31.57 -11.58 16.76
CA GLN A 271 32.84 -10.89 16.94
C GLN A 271 34.05 -11.76 16.58
N TYR A 272 34.00 -13.05 16.92
CA TYR A 272 35.05 -14.01 16.57
C TYR A 272 34.86 -14.67 15.20
N LYS A 273 33.97 -14.14 14.34
CA LYS A 273 33.74 -14.58 12.95
C LYS A 273 33.41 -16.07 12.84
N CYS A 274 32.70 -16.62 13.81
CA CYS A 274 32.20 -17.99 13.74
C CYS A 274 31.14 -18.10 12.64
N ASN A 275 31.12 -19.24 11.95
CA ASN A 275 30.08 -19.54 10.97
C ASN A 275 28.79 -19.96 11.71
N ILE A 276 27.67 -19.31 11.39
CA ILE A 276 26.37 -19.55 12.02
C ILE A 276 25.37 -19.91 10.92
N LEU A 277 24.63 -20.99 11.12
CA LEU A 277 23.52 -21.39 10.26
C LEU A 277 22.23 -21.36 11.09
N ILE A 278 21.24 -20.58 10.65
CA ILE A 278 19.92 -20.51 11.28
C ILE A 278 18.97 -21.43 10.52
N THR A 279 18.42 -22.42 11.21
CA THR A 279 17.52 -23.43 10.62
C THR A 279 16.14 -23.40 11.28
N GLY A 280 15.14 -23.98 10.62
CA GLY A 280 13.74 -23.97 11.07
C GLY A 280 12.73 -24.03 9.93
N GLY A 281 11.47 -24.30 10.26
CA GLY A 281 10.37 -24.39 9.29
C GLY A 281 10.10 -23.06 8.56
N THR A 282 9.31 -23.12 7.49
CA THR A 282 8.83 -21.92 6.79
C THR A 282 8.09 -21.00 7.76
N ALA A 283 8.32 -19.69 7.66
CA ALA A 283 7.75 -18.67 8.55
C ALA A 283 8.10 -18.79 10.04
N SER A 284 9.14 -19.55 10.42
CA SER A 284 9.58 -19.68 11.83
C SER A 284 10.42 -18.52 12.36
N GLY A 285 10.61 -17.44 11.59
CA GLY A 285 11.40 -16.27 11.99
C GLY A 285 12.92 -16.38 11.73
N LYS A 286 13.36 -17.23 10.80
CA LYS A 286 14.78 -17.41 10.47
C LYS A 286 15.45 -16.12 9.98
N THR A 287 14.91 -15.51 8.93
CA THR A 287 15.44 -14.26 8.37
C THR A 287 15.38 -13.15 9.42
N THR A 288 14.29 -13.08 10.19
CA THR A 288 14.15 -12.14 11.32
C THR A 288 15.28 -12.28 12.33
N LEU A 289 15.61 -13.50 12.74
CA LEU A 289 16.70 -13.75 13.68
C LEU A 289 18.06 -13.38 13.05
N LEU A 290 18.28 -13.75 11.79
CA LEU A 290 19.50 -13.42 11.05
C LEU A 290 19.72 -11.91 11.00
N ASN A 291 18.71 -11.16 10.55
CA ASN A 291 18.77 -9.71 10.44
C ASN A 291 18.94 -9.03 11.80
N ALA A 292 18.36 -9.58 12.88
CA ALA A 292 18.57 -9.06 14.21
C ALA A 292 20.01 -9.27 14.69
N ILE A 293 20.56 -10.49 14.59
CA ILE A 293 21.94 -10.73 15.07
C ILE A 293 22.99 -10.04 14.20
N ALA A 294 22.68 -9.74 12.92
CA ALA A 294 23.57 -9.00 12.03
C ALA A 294 23.96 -7.61 12.57
N PHE A 295 23.17 -7.03 13.49
CA PHE A 295 23.53 -5.79 14.21
C PHE A 295 24.83 -5.92 15.03
N PHE A 296 25.27 -7.14 15.34
CA PHE A 296 26.51 -7.40 16.07
C PHE A 296 27.73 -7.66 15.18
N ILE A 297 27.58 -7.61 13.86
CA ILE A 297 28.72 -7.66 12.95
C ILE A 297 29.60 -6.42 13.23
N PRO A 298 30.92 -6.57 13.46
CA PRO A 298 31.79 -5.44 13.72
C PRO A 298 31.70 -4.36 12.62
N PRO A 299 31.60 -3.07 12.97
CA PRO A 299 31.35 -2.00 11.99
C PRO A 299 32.48 -1.84 10.95
N GLU A 300 33.70 -2.28 11.27
CA GLU A 300 34.85 -2.31 10.36
C GLU A 300 34.84 -3.50 9.38
N ALA A 301 33.93 -4.46 9.56
CA ALA A 301 33.84 -5.62 8.69
C ALA A 301 33.18 -5.26 7.35
N ARG A 302 33.77 -5.75 6.26
CA ARG A 302 33.12 -5.69 4.95
C ARG A 302 32.09 -6.81 4.85
N VAL A 303 30.82 -6.43 4.69
CA VAL A 303 29.69 -7.36 4.55
C VAL A 303 29.27 -7.48 3.08
N VAL A 304 28.97 -8.71 2.65
CA VAL A 304 28.36 -9.02 1.36
C VAL A 304 27.15 -9.90 1.65
N SER A 305 25.95 -9.48 1.23
CA SER A 305 24.75 -10.32 1.25
C SER A 305 24.44 -10.82 -0.17
N ILE A 306 23.96 -12.05 -0.25
CA ILE A 306 23.53 -12.69 -1.49
C ILE A 306 22.16 -13.29 -1.19
N GLU A 307 21.14 -12.77 -1.86
CA GLU A 307 19.73 -13.09 -1.59
C GLU A 307 18.99 -13.24 -2.92
N ASP A 308 18.08 -14.20 -3.00
CA ASP A 308 17.18 -14.35 -4.15
C ASP A 308 16.15 -13.21 -4.21
N THR A 309 15.75 -12.68 -3.05
CA THR A 309 14.86 -11.53 -2.90
C THR A 309 15.36 -10.72 -1.72
N ARG A 310 15.38 -9.39 -1.82
CA ARG A 310 15.82 -8.52 -0.72
C ARG A 310 14.89 -8.69 0.49
N GLU A 311 15.43 -9.06 1.65
CA GLU A 311 14.69 -9.22 2.92
C GLU A 311 15.26 -8.40 4.10
#